data_AF-A0A9Q2RPG2-F1
#
_entry.id   AF-A0A9Q2RPG2-F1
#
_cell.length_a   1.000
_cell.length_b   1.000
_cell.length_c   1.000
_cell.angle_alpha   90.00
_cell.angle_beta   90.00
_cell.angle_gamma   90.00
#
_symmetry.space_group_name_H-M   'P 1'
#
loop_
_entity.id
_entity.type
_entity.pdbx_description
1 polymer ?
#
loop_
_entity_poly.entity_id
_entity_poly.type
_entity_poly.pdbx_seq_one_letter_code
_entity_poly.pdbx_strand_id
1 'polypeptide(L)'
;MPQTQTSLSPTRSARPVTTLELMERTSLSEAVLSELVHGFYGKIRVDPVLGPIFAERITDWEPHLEKMVGFWSSVALMTGRYHGAPVPKHAGLPVTWAHFERWLELFRETAGEVCSPVGAAYVIERAERIARSLHMASQDAQQQCGAVPNLK
;
A
#
# COMPACT_ATOMS: atom_id res chain seq x y z
N MET A 1 58.11 8.09 2.64
CA MET A 1 56.72 8.39 3.01
C MET A 1 56.22 9.55 2.14
N PRO A 2 55.23 9.32 1.26
CA PRO A 2 54.21 10.34 1.07
C PRO A 2 52.81 9.76 1.36
N GLN A 3 51.99 10.62 1.95
CA GLN A 3 50.70 10.28 2.55
C GLN A 3 49.59 10.14 1.51
N THR A 4 48.72 9.18 1.81
CA THR A 4 47.40 8.92 1.22
C THR A 4 46.54 10.17 1.19
N GLN A 5 45.90 10.44 0.05
CA GLN A 5 44.71 11.29 -0.01
C GLN A 5 43.59 10.46 -0.64
N THR A 6 42.81 9.80 0.21
CA THR A 6 41.55 9.18 -0.17
C THR A 6 40.52 10.29 -0.37
N SER A 7 40.21 10.58 -1.62
CA SER A 7 39.07 11.43 -1.99
C SER A 7 37.77 10.66 -1.70
N LEU A 8 37.05 11.06 -0.65
CA LEU A 8 35.70 10.60 -0.38
C LEU A 8 34.73 11.42 -1.25
N SER A 9 34.21 10.78 -2.30
CA SER A 9 33.13 11.36 -3.10
C SER A 9 31.82 11.39 -2.30
N PRO A 10 30.99 12.44 -2.42
CA PRO A 10 29.72 12.52 -1.70
C PRO A 10 28.75 11.46 -2.20
N THR A 11 28.08 10.77 -1.27
CA THR A 11 27.03 9.79 -1.57
C THR A 11 25.84 10.52 -2.19
N ARG A 12 25.79 10.60 -3.52
CA ARG A 12 24.63 11.09 -4.26
C ARG A 12 23.46 10.17 -3.92
N SER A 13 22.47 10.67 -3.18
CA SER A 13 21.25 9.92 -2.88
C SER A 13 20.67 9.40 -4.19
N ALA A 14 20.65 8.08 -4.37
CA ALA A 14 20.25 7.39 -5.60
C ALA A 14 18.74 7.47 -5.91
N ARG A 15 17.95 8.12 -5.03
CA ARG A 15 16.48 8.11 -5.09
C ARG A 15 15.83 8.76 -6.33
N PRO A 16 16.30 9.90 -6.88
CA PRO A 16 15.58 10.54 -7.98
C PRO A 16 15.74 9.81 -9.32
N VAL A 17 16.86 9.11 -9.56
CA VAL A 17 17.08 8.34 -10.80
C VAL A 17 16.16 7.12 -10.83
N THR A 18 16.01 6.41 -9.71
CA THR A 18 15.14 5.22 -9.63
C THR A 18 13.66 5.54 -9.83
N THR A 19 13.18 6.72 -9.42
CA THR A 19 11.77 7.09 -9.56
C THR A 19 11.39 7.34 -11.02
N LEU A 20 12.22 8.07 -11.76
CA LEU A 20 11.97 8.38 -13.17
C LEU A 20 11.97 7.12 -14.04
N GLU A 21 12.94 6.22 -13.83
CA GLU A 21 13.00 4.93 -14.53
C GLU A 21 11.76 4.08 -14.27
N LEU A 22 11.22 4.11 -13.05
CA LEU A 22 9.97 3.43 -12.71
C LEU A 22 8.79 4.03 -13.47
N MET A 23 8.66 5.36 -13.48
CA MET A 23 7.59 6.06 -14.20
C MET A 23 7.65 5.78 -15.69
N GLU A 24 8.82 5.82 -16.32
CA GLU A 24 9.00 5.52 -17.75
C GLU A 24 8.61 4.07 -18.08
N ARG A 25 9.12 3.10 -17.32
CA ARG A 25 8.86 1.68 -17.57
C ARG A 25 7.41 1.27 -17.34
N THR A 26 6.76 1.86 -16.33
CA THR A 26 5.42 1.44 -15.90
C THR A 26 4.31 2.36 -16.43
N SER A 27 4.67 3.54 -16.95
CA SER A 27 3.75 4.64 -17.26
C SER A 27 2.93 5.11 -16.05
N LEU A 28 3.38 4.80 -14.83
CA LEU A 28 2.75 5.31 -13.61
C LEU A 28 3.14 6.77 -13.38
N SER A 29 2.19 7.53 -12.86
CA SER A 29 2.37 8.92 -12.45
C SER A 29 1.49 9.22 -11.24
N GLU A 30 1.69 10.37 -10.61
CA GLU A 30 0.81 10.82 -9.52
C GLU A 30 -0.66 10.92 -9.96
N ALA A 31 -0.92 11.33 -11.20
CA ALA A 31 -2.28 11.40 -11.74
C ALA A 31 -2.91 10.00 -11.87
N VAL A 32 -2.18 9.04 -12.46
CA VAL A 32 -2.64 7.65 -12.62
C VAL A 32 -2.87 6.99 -11.26
N LEU A 33 -1.99 7.23 -10.29
CA LEU A 33 -2.17 6.71 -8.93
C LEU A 33 -3.36 7.35 -8.21
N SER A 34 -3.61 8.64 -8.45
CA SER A 34 -4.81 9.31 -7.94
C SER A 34 -6.08 8.67 -8.51
N GLU A 35 -6.16 8.49 -9.83
CA GLU A 35 -7.28 7.83 -10.50
C GLU A 35 -7.48 6.39 -10.00
N LEU A 36 -6.40 5.62 -9.87
CA LEU A 36 -6.43 4.26 -9.33
C LEU A 36 -7.00 4.24 -7.91
N VAL A 37 -6.53 5.12 -7.03
CA VAL A 37 -7.01 5.18 -5.63
C VAL A 37 -8.46 5.59 -5.57
N HIS A 38 -8.85 6.64 -6.28
CA HIS A 38 -10.22 7.13 -6.28
C HIS A 38 -11.19 6.11 -6.87
N GLY A 39 -10.84 5.47 -8.00
CA GLY A 39 -11.64 4.40 -8.60
C GLY A 39 -11.78 3.20 -7.67
N PHE A 40 -10.67 2.79 -7.05
CA PHE A 40 -10.64 1.63 -6.17
C PHE A 40 -11.51 1.83 -4.92
N TYR A 41 -11.35 2.97 -4.24
CA TYR A 41 -12.17 3.28 -3.07
C TYR A 41 -13.62 3.62 -3.44
N GLY A 42 -13.88 4.11 -4.65
CA GLY A 42 -15.22 4.21 -5.21
C GLY A 42 -15.93 2.85 -5.24
N LYS A 43 -15.23 1.79 -5.70
CA LYS A 43 -15.75 0.42 -5.69
C LYS A 43 -15.91 -0.14 -4.28
N ILE A 44 -14.93 0.06 -3.39
CA ILE A 44 -15.01 -0.37 -1.98
C ILE A 44 -16.27 0.19 -1.30
N ARG A 45 -16.58 1.47 -1.50
CA ARG A 45 -17.68 2.16 -0.82
C ARG A 45 -19.04 1.55 -1.10
N VAL A 46 -19.22 0.97 -2.27
CA VAL A 46 -20.48 0.33 -2.70
C VAL A 46 -20.43 -1.19 -2.60
N ASP A 47 -19.28 -1.77 -2.23
CA ASP A 47 -19.13 -3.21 -2.08
C ASP A 47 -19.87 -3.70 -0.81
N PRO A 48 -20.72 -4.73 -0.91
CA PRO A 48 -21.55 -5.18 0.22
C PRO A 48 -20.74 -5.84 1.35
N VAL A 49 -19.52 -6.31 1.09
CA VAL A 49 -18.66 -6.97 2.08
C VAL A 49 -17.69 -5.97 2.70
N LEU A 50 -16.99 -5.20 1.87
CA LEU A 50 -15.96 -4.27 2.33
C LEU A 50 -16.56 -2.93 2.77
N GLY A 51 -17.58 -2.42 2.09
CA GLY A 51 -18.19 -1.12 2.35
C GLY A 51 -18.51 -0.88 3.84
N PRO A 52 -19.21 -1.79 4.53
CA PRO A 52 -19.50 -1.65 5.96
C PRO A 52 -18.25 -1.54 6.86
N ILE A 53 -17.18 -2.29 6.55
CA ILE A 53 -15.93 -2.29 7.33
C ILE A 53 -15.24 -0.93 7.25
N PHE A 54 -15.19 -0.36 6.03
CA PHE A 54 -14.60 0.97 5.83
C PHE A 54 -15.49 2.08 6.38
N ALA A 55 -16.82 1.99 6.20
CA ALA A 55 -17.78 2.99 6.69
C ALA A 55 -17.79 3.12 8.23
N GLU A 56 -17.50 2.04 8.96
CA GLU A 56 -17.36 2.08 10.43
C GLU A 56 -16.17 2.93 10.89
N ARG A 57 -15.16 3.12 10.02
CA ARG A 57 -13.85 3.71 10.39
C ARG A 57 -13.53 5.01 9.67
N ILE A 58 -14.19 5.28 8.54
CA ILE A 58 -13.94 6.42 7.68
C ILE A 58 -15.23 7.20 7.52
N THR A 59 -15.33 8.29 8.26
CA THR A 59 -16.42 9.25 8.15
C THR A 59 -16.05 10.37 7.16
N ASP A 60 -14.79 10.78 7.13
CA ASP A 60 -14.26 11.78 6.21
C ASP A 60 -13.39 11.12 5.14
N TRP A 61 -13.91 11.10 3.90
CA TRP A 61 -13.32 10.37 2.79
C TRP A 61 -12.21 11.14 2.10
N GLU A 62 -12.30 12.47 2.00
CA GLU A 62 -11.34 13.25 1.21
C GLU A 62 -9.91 13.18 1.80
N PRO A 63 -9.69 13.44 3.11
CA PRO A 63 -8.36 13.29 3.71
C PRO A 63 -7.88 11.83 3.71
N HIS A 64 -8.81 10.87 3.77
CA HIS A 64 -8.45 9.46 3.67
C HIS A 64 -7.90 9.13 2.27
N LEU A 65 -8.58 9.57 1.21
CA LEU A 65 -8.16 9.34 -0.16
C LEU A 65 -6.81 10.02 -0.45
N GLU A 66 -6.61 11.27 -0.03
CA GLU A 66 -5.32 11.96 -0.17
C GLU A 66 -4.17 11.17 0.49
N LYS A 67 -4.41 10.65 1.70
CA LYS A 67 -3.45 9.80 2.40
C LYS A 67 -3.16 8.50 1.64
N MET A 68 -4.17 7.91 1.02
CA MET A 68 -4.03 6.69 0.22
C MET A 68 -3.30 6.94 -1.10
N VAL A 69 -3.50 8.09 -1.75
CA VAL A 69 -2.67 8.52 -2.89
C VAL A 69 -1.21 8.64 -2.46
N GLY A 70 -0.94 9.30 -1.32
CA GLY A 70 0.41 9.37 -0.77
C GLY A 70 1.01 7.99 -0.45
N PHE A 71 0.21 7.06 0.07
CA PHE A 71 0.62 5.68 0.32
C PHE A 71 1.04 4.96 -0.95
N TRP A 72 0.19 4.98 -1.98
CA TRP A 72 0.47 4.31 -3.25
C TRP A 72 1.61 4.98 -4.02
N SER A 73 1.76 6.30 -3.93
CA SER A 73 2.92 7.02 -4.45
C SER A 73 4.22 6.54 -3.79
N SER A 74 4.26 6.40 -2.46
CA SER A 74 5.42 5.81 -1.77
C SER A 74 5.68 4.36 -2.17
N VAL A 75 4.64 3.55 -2.32
CA VAL A 75 4.74 2.10 -2.60
C VAL A 75 5.18 1.83 -4.05
N ALA A 76 4.61 2.56 -5.01
CA ALA A 76 4.84 2.33 -6.42
C ALA A 76 6.02 3.15 -6.97
N LEU A 77 6.17 4.39 -6.52
CA LEU A 77 7.14 5.34 -7.08
C LEU A 77 8.24 5.73 -6.09
N MET A 78 8.27 5.16 -4.88
CA MET A 78 9.33 5.40 -3.89
C MET A 78 9.47 6.88 -3.48
N THR A 79 8.40 7.66 -3.58
CA THR A 79 8.41 9.12 -3.35
C THR A 79 8.61 9.51 -1.88
N GLY A 80 8.25 8.62 -0.95
CA GLY A 80 8.35 8.88 0.50
C GLY A 80 7.28 9.82 1.04
N ARG A 81 6.16 10.05 0.31
CA ARG A 81 5.07 10.93 0.77
C ARG A 81 4.29 10.38 1.96
N TYR A 82 4.21 9.06 2.09
CA TYR A 82 3.54 8.39 3.19
C TYR A 82 4.49 8.00 4.34
N HIS A 83 4.09 8.39 5.56
CA HIS A 83 4.85 8.18 6.79
C HIS A 83 4.09 7.35 7.86
N GLY A 84 2.99 6.71 7.47
CA GLY A 84 2.16 5.93 8.39
C GLY A 84 2.66 4.49 8.59
N ALA A 85 2.04 3.79 9.54
CA ALA A 85 2.24 2.37 9.78
C ALA A 85 0.93 1.61 9.48
N PRO A 86 0.81 0.91 8.34
CA PRO A 86 -0.41 0.19 7.97
C PRO A 86 -0.73 -0.97 8.91
N VAL A 87 0.27 -1.75 9.34
CA VAL A 87 0.08 -2.98 10.13
C VAL A 87 -0.72 -2.73 11.42
N PRO A 88 -0.35 -1.78 12.31
CA PRO A 88 -1.13 -1.53 13.53
C PRO A 88 -2.58 -1.11 13.29
N LYS A 89 -2.90 -0.56 12.11
CA LYS A 89 -4.26 -0.12 11.76
C LYS A 89 -5.15 -1.28 11.31
N HIS A 90 -4.57 -2.39 10.86
CA HIS A 90 -5.30 -3.57 10.38
C HIS A 90 -5.32 -4.71 11.40
N ALA A 91 -4.31 -4.79 12.27
CA ALA A 91 -4.13 -5.89 13.22
C ALA A 91 -5.37 -6.13 14.13
N GLY A 92 -6.08 -5.09 14.53
CA GLY A 92 -7.27 -5.20 15.38
C GLY A 92 -8.59 -5.34 14.65
N LEU A 93 -8.59 -5.43 13.31
CA LEU A 93 -9.83 -5.51 12.54
C LEU A 93 -10.34 -6.96 12.48
N PRO A 94 -11.67 -7.18 12.50
CA PRO A 94 -12.27 -8.51 12.34
C PRO A 94 -12.27 -8.94 10.87
N VAL A 95 -11.12 -8.87 10.21
CA VAL A 95 -10.94 -9.24 8.80
C VAL A 95 -10.35 -10.64 8.66
N THR A 96 -10.70 -11.30 7.58
CA THR A 96 -10.23 -12.65 7.21
C THR A 96 -9.59 -12.60 5.83
N TRP A 97 -8.92 -13.69 5.41
CA TRP A 97 -8.37 -13.79 4.06
C TRP A 97 -9.38 -13.49 2.95
N ALA A 98 -10.64 -13.93 3.10
CA ALA A 98 -11.71 -13.65 2.13
C ALA A 98 -11.95 -12.15 1.91
N HIS A 99 -11.79 -11.33 2.95
CA HIS A 99 -11.88 -9.87 2.81
C HIS A 99 -10.70 -9.30 2.01
N PHE A 100 -9.49 -9.82 2.23
CA PHE A 100 -8.31 -9.44 1.46
C PHE A 100 -8.40 -9.90 0.00
N GLU A 101 -8.97 -11.08 -0.27
CA GLU A 101 -9.23 -11.56 -1.63
C GLU A 101 -10.19 -10.63 -2.36
N ARG A 102 -11.32 -10.26 -1.72
CA ARG A 102 -12.26 -9.30 -2.31
C ARG A 102 -11.62 -7.93 -2.55
N TRP A 103 -10.80 -7.47 -1.61
CA TRP A 103 -10.06 -6.21 -1.76
C TRP A 103 -9.09 -6.29 -2.94
N LEU A 104 -8.37 -7.41 -3.12
CA LEU A 104 -7.46 -7.63 -4.24
C LEU A 104 -8.20 -7.75 -5.57
N GLU A 105 -9.37 -8.36 -5.60
CA GLU A 105 -10.22 -8.45 -6.79
C GLU A 105 -10.58 -7.05 -7.32
N LEU A 106 -11.16 -6.21 -6.46
CA LEU A 106 -11.52 -4.83 -6.80
C LEU A 106 -10.28 -4.00 -7.20
N PHE A 107 -9.15 -4.24 -6.55
CA PHE A 107 -7.90 -3.55 -6.86
C PHE A 107 -7.37 -3.94 -8.24
N ARG A 108 -7.35 -5.24 -8.57
CA ARG A 108 -6.93 -5.74 -9.89
C ARG A 108 -7.83 -5.20 -11.00
N GLU A 109 -9.15 -5.23 -10.78
CA GLU A 109 -10.13 -4.70 -11.72
C GLU A 109 -9.86 -3.23 -12.01
N THR A 110 -9.74 -2.39 -10.97
CA THR A 110 -9.46 -0.95 -11.11
C THR A 110 -8.09 -0.70 -11.76
N ALA A 111 -7.06 -1.47 -11.38
CA ALA A 111 -5.74 -1.35 -11.98
C ALA A 111 -5.76 -1.70 -13.48
N GLY A 112 -6.56 -2.67 -13.90
CA GLY A 112 -6.74 -3.03 -15.30
C GLY A 112 -7.51 -1.97 -16.11
N GLU A 113 -8.37 -1.18 -15.46
CA GLU A 113 -9.12 -0.09 -16.10
C GLU A 113 -8.28 1.18 -16.27
N VAL A 114 -7.42 1.49 -15.29
CA VAL A 114 -6.76 2.80 -15.17
C VAL A 114 -5.30 2.77 -15.64
N CYS A 115 -4.57 1.68 -15.36
CA CYS A 115 -3.14 1.62 -15.62
C CYS A 115 -2.83 0.99 -16.99
N SER A 116 -1.63 1.26 -17.52
CA SER A 116 -1.06 0.43 -18.59
C SER A 116 -0.93 -1.03 -18.09
N PRO A 117 -0.90 -2.04 -18.97
CA PRO A 117 -0.73 -3.44 -18.54
C PRO A 117 0.53 -3.66 -17.66
N VAL A 118 1.63 -2.96 -17.97
CA VAL A 118 2.87 -3.02 -17.19
C VAL A 118 2.70 -2.34 -15.83
N GLY A 119 2.07 -1.16 -15.79
CA GLY A 119 1.77 -0.45 -14.56
C GLY A 119 0.81 -1.21 -13.64
N ALA A 120 -0.24 -1.80 -14.21
CA ALA A 120 -1.22 -2.63 -13.51
C ALA A 120 -0.53 -3.82 -12.83
N ALA A 121 0.23 -4.61 -13.59
CA ALA A 121 0.98 -5.74 -13.04
C ALA A 121 1.93 -5.32 -11.91
N TYR A 122 2.59 -4.17 -12.06
CA TYR A 122 3.52 -3.63 -11.08
C TYR A 122 2.86 -3.22 -9.76
N VAL A 123 1.69 -2.56 -9.80
CA VAL A 123 0.96 -2.17 -8.57
C VAL A 123 0.23 -3.36 -7.94
N ILE A 124 -0.27 -4.31 -8.75
CA ILE A 124 -0.94 -5.53 -8.27
C ILE A 124 0.03 -6.41 -7.47
N GLU A 125 1.26 -6.63 -7.95
CA GLU A 125 2.28 -7.41 -7.23
C GLU A 125 2.54 -6.84 -5.82
N ARG A 126 2.60 -5.51 -5.70
CA ARG A 126 2.74 -4.81 -4.42
C ARG A 126 1.51 -4.97 -3.55
N ALA A 127 0.32 -4.78 -4.13
CA ALA A 127 -0.95 -4.93 -3.44
C ALA A 127 -1.09 -6.32 -2.80
N GLU A 128 -0.74 -7.37 -3.53
CA GLU A 128 -0.77 -8.74 -3.03
C GLU A 128 0.19 -8.97 -1.87
N ARG A 129 1.41 -8.42 -1.94
CA ARG A 129 2.40 -8.52 -0.85
C ARG A 129 1.93 -7.80 0.39
N ILE A 130 1.36 -6.61 0.23
CA ILE A 130 0.78 -5.84 1.34
C ILE A 130 -0.38 -6.62 1.96
N ALA A 131 -1.31 -7.13 1.15
CA ALA A 131 -2.45 -7.91 1.64
C ALA A 131 -2.00 -9.14 2.45
N ARG A 132 -1.04 -9.91 1.94
CA ARG A 132 -0.46 -11.05 2.69
C ARG A 132 0.16 -10.61 4.02
N SER A 133 0.95 -9.53 4.03
CA SER A 133 1.58 -9.02 5.25
C SER A 133 0.56 -8.54 6.28
N LEU A 134 -0.49 -7.84 5.85
CA LEU A 134 -1.54 -7.34 6.74
C LEU A 134 -2.38 -8.49 7.28
N HIS A 135 -2.67 -9.49 6.45
CA HIS A 135 -3.40 -10.68 6.88
C HIS A 135 -2.65 -11.43 7.98
N MET A 136 -1.35 -11.73 7.80
CA MET A 136 -0.54 -12.39 8.82
C MET A 136 -0.55 -11.61 10.14
N ALA A 137 -0.32 -10.30 10.09
CA ALA A 137 -0.34 -9.47 11.29
C ALA A 137 -1.72 -9.40 11.97
N SER A 138 -2.81 -9.50 11.20
CA SER A 138 -4.18 -9.53 11.75
C SER A 138 -4.45 -10.87 12.44
N GLN A 139 -3.98 -11.98 11.86
CA GLN A 139 -4.09 -13.30 12.49
C GLN A 139 -3.31 -13.38 13.80
N ASP A 140 -2.07 -12.90 13.82
CA ASP A 140 -1.23 -12.90 15.02
C ASP A 140 -1.91 -12.13 16.16
N ALA A 141 -2.41 -10.93 15.87
CA ALA A 141 -3.12 -10.11 16.86
C ALA A 141 -4.41 -10.76 17.38
N GLN A 142 -5.17 -11.43 16.51
CA GLN A 142 -6.37 -12.18 16.90
C GLN A 142 -6.02 -13.39 17.79
N GLN A 143 -4.92 -14.08 17.52
CA GLN A 143 -4.44 -15.20 18.34
C GLN A 143 -3.94 -14.74 19.71
N GLN A 144 -3.21 -13.62 19.79
CA GLN A 144 -2.78 -13.04 21.06
C GLN A 144 -3.95 -12.56 21.93
N CYS A 145 -5.04 -12.08 21.32
CA CYS A 145 -6.24 -11.69 22.08
C CYS A 145 -7.05 -12.90 22.59
N GLY A 146 -6.96 -14.05 21.91
CA GLY A 146 -7.60 -15.31 22.30
C GLY A 146 -6.78 -16.19 23.26
N ALA A 147 -5.48 -15.91 23.43
CA ALA A 147 -4.61 -16.65 24.32
C ALA A 147 -4.82 -16.22 25.78
N VAL A 148 -5.68 -16.91 26.51
CA VAL A 148 -5.80 -16.78 27.97
C VAL A 148 -4.48 -17.28 28.60
N PRO A 149 -3.72 -16.46 29.37
CA PRO A 149 -2.53 -16.94 30.04
C PRO A 149 -2.94 -17.96 31.11
N ASN A 150 -2.52 -19.21 30.95
CA ASN A 150 -2.73 -20.24 31.96
C ASN A 150 -1.73 -19.99 33.10
N LEU A 151 -2.21 -19.43 34.20
CA LEU A 151 -1.45 -19.34 35.44
C LEU A 151 -1.54 -20.71 36.15
N LYS A 152 -0.52 -21.54 35.94
CA LYS A 152 -0.15 -22.59 36.90
C LYS A 152 0.96 -22.08 37.80
#